data_AF-W2CK09-F1
#
_entry.id   AF-W2CK09-F1
#
_cell.length_a   1.000
_cell.length_b   1.000
_cell.length_c   1.000
_cell.angle_alpha   90.00
_cell.angle_beta   90.00
_cell.angle_gamma   90.00
#
_symmetry.space_group_name_H-M   'P 1'
#
loop_
_entity.id
_entity.type
_entity.pdbx_description
1 polymer ?
#
loop_
_entity_poly.entity_id
_entity_poly.type
_entity_poly.pdbx_seq_one_letter_code
_entity_poly.pdbx_strand_id
1 'polypeptide(L)'
;MKKIGNIDLTRATKAAHVEFIHSVCIAVDESPEVTVNAVAKKAAERLKAAYDEERENLILSNKSLLTDDIHAADTERDGLFTGFKGTVMAQQRMPDAAKAEAARELTQRIKDYRLQRGMQLDGETAMIGKLVEDCEGAYASHVERLGVGPYVVAMKAANERVHRLINERMQNQRLRKEAEVDMARRQSDAAYRWLVEVVNAMQVLLGDEAGVGHFIDFMNALIKRYRQVVFAKRKRNKDAAVEG
;
A
#
# COMPACT_ATOMS: atom_id res chain seq x y z
N MET A 1 45.00 -8.25 3.54
CA MET A 1 43.96 -9.19 3.13
C MET A 1 42.66 -8.42 2.92
N LYS A 2 42.05 -8.52 1.73
CA LYS A 2 40.79 -7.82 1.42
C LYS A 2 39.64 -8.47 2.19
N LYS A 3 38.72 -7.67 2.71
CA LYS A 3 37.49 -8.14 3.36
C LYS A 3 36.36 -7.17 3.02
N ILE A 4 35.15 -7.68 2.94
CA ILE A 4 33.93 -6.87 2.82
C ILE A 4 33.70 -6.18 4.16
N GLY A 5 33.54 -4.86 4.12
CA GLY A 5 33.26 -4.03 5.29
C GLY A 5 31.83 -4.22 5.82
N ASN A 6 31.60 -3.78 7.06
CA ASN A 6 30.27 -3.77 7.65
C ASN A 6 29.42 -2.60 7.13
N ILE A 7 28.10 -2.76 7.02
CA ILE A 7 27.16 -1.68 6.75
C ILE A 7 25.93 -1.83 7.64
N ASP A 8 25.54 -0.75 8.31
CA ASP A 8 24.28 -0.69 9.04
C ASP A 8 23.17 -0.20 8.11
N LEU A 9 22.38 -1.14 7.60
CA LEU A 9 21.27 -0.86 6.71
C LEU A 9 19.98 -0.44 7.43
N THR A 10 19.92 -0.44 8.77
CA THR A 10 18.72 0.00 9.52
C THR A 10 18.34 1.45 9.18
N ARG A 11 19.34 2.24 8.79
CA ARG A 11 19.21 3.65 8.41
C ARG A 11 18.74 3.86 6.97
N ALA A 12 18.68 2.82 6.14
CA ALA A 12 18.13 2.91 4.78
C ALA A 12 16.60 3.07 4.81
N THR A 13 16.03 3.73 3.79
CA THR A 13 14.59 3.65 3.52
C THR A 13 14.25 2.24 3.02
N LYS A 14 12.97 1.84 3.09
CA LYS A 14 12.53 0.52 2.59
C LYS A 14 12.99 0.27 1.14
N ALA A 15 12.77 1.24 0.25
CA ALA A 15 13.19 1.15 -1.14
C ALA A 15 14.72 1.10 -1.31
N ALA A 16 15.47 1.91 -0.55
CA ALA A 16 16.94 1.89 -0.64
C ALA A 16 17.53 0.61 -0.07
N HIS A 17 16.89 -0.01 0.91
CA HIS A 17 17.32 -1.31 1.44
C HIS A 17 17.13 -2.42 0.40
N VAL A 18 15.93 -2.56 -0.17
CA VAL A 18 15.64 -3.54 -1.23
C VAL A 18 16.60 -3.38 -2.42
N GLU A 19 16.88 -2.14 -2.83
CA GLU A 19 17.81 -1.86 -3.92
C GLU A 19 19.27 -2.21 -3.58
N PHE A 20 19.67 -2.08 -2.30
CA PHE A 20 20.98 -2.52 -1.85
C PHE A 20 21.10 -4.02 -2.01
N ILE A 21 20.14 -4.79 -1.46
CA ILE A 21 20.13 -6.25 -1.52
C ILE A 21 20.08 -6.73 -2.98
N HIS A 22 19.27 -6.10 -3.82
CA HIS A 22 19.21 -6.36 -5.25
C HIS A 22 20.59 -6.22 -5.93
N SER A 23 21.29 -5.12 -5.65
CA SER A 23 22.64 -4.88 -6.19
C SER A 23 23.63 -5.96 -5.75
N VAL A 24 23.47 -6.52 -4.54
CA VAL A 24 24.29 -7.65 -4.08
C VAL A 24 23.93 -8.93 -4.84
N CYS A 25 22.65 -9.22 -5.04
CA CYS A 25 22.22 -10.37 -5.83
C CYS A 25 22.77 -10.33 -7.27
N ILE A 26 22.70 -9.16 -7.94
CA ILE A 26 23.28 -8.97 -9.27
C ILE A 26 24.79 -9.22 -9.24
N ALA A 27 25.50 -8.64 -8.27
CA ALA A 27 26.95 -8.80 -8.17
C ALA A 27 27.38 -10.27 -7.96
N VAL A 28 26.56 -11.06 -7.25
CA VAL A 28 26.78 -12.49 -7.10
C VAL A 28 26.53 -13.22 -8.43
N ASP A 29 25.44 -12.91 -9.13
CA ASP A 29 25.12 -13.49 -10.44
C ASP A 29 26.21 -13.16 -11.48
N GLU A 30 26.86 -12.00 -11.38
CA GLU A 30 27.98 -11.55 -12.22
C GLU A 30 29.36 -12.08 -11.77
N SER A 31 29.45 -12.71 -10.59
CA SER A 31 30.71 -13.23 -10.02
C SER A 31 30.62 -14.76 -9.82
N PRO A 32 30.64 -15.57 -10.90
CA PRO A 32 30.43 -17.01 -10.82
C PRO A 32 31.43 -17.72 -9.89
N GLU A 33 32.64 -17.17 -9.71
CA GLU A 33 33.69 -17.66 -8.81
C GLU A 33 33.21 -17.75 -7.36
N VAL A 34 32.35 -16.83 -6.93
CA VAL A 34 31.75 -16.83 -5.59
C VAL A 34 30.89 -18.10 -5.39
N THR A 35 30.19 -18.54 -6.43
CA THR A 35 29.22 -19.65 -6.35
C THR A 35 29.83 -21.03 -6.63
N VAL A 36 31.11 -21.11 -6.96
CA VAL A 36 31.86 -22.38 -7.06
C VAL A 36 31.88 -23.09 -5.70
N ASN A 37 31.97 -22.34 -4.61
CA ASN A 37 31.87 -22.88 -3.27
C ASN A 37 30.39 -23.17 -2.91
N ALA A 38 30.10 -24.42 -2.54
CA ALA A 38 28.73 -24.85 -2.24
C ALA A 38 28.07 -24.08 -1.06
N VAL A 39 28.84 -23.67 -0.06
CA VAL A 39 28.33 -22.89 1.08
C VAL A 39 27.98 -21.46 0.63
N ALA A 40 28.83 -20.85 -0.19
CA ALA A 40 28.60 -19.52 -0.75
C ALA A 40 27.42 -19.52 -1.72
N LYS A 41 27.28 -20.55 -2.56
CA LYS A 41 26.12 -20.75 -3.43
C LYS A 41 24.82 -20.82 -2.64
N LYS A 42 24.77 -21.61 -1.56
CA LYS A 42 23.59 -21.70 -0.70
C LYS A 42 23.29 -20.37 0.02
N ALA A 43 24.32 -19.62 0.39
CA ALA A 43 24.15 -18.28 0.97
C ALA A 43 23.56 -17.29 -0.05
N ALA A 44 24.02 -17.34 -1.30
CA ALA A 44 23.49 -16.54 -2.40
C ALA A 44 22.02 -16.86 -2.73
N GLU A 45 21.68 -18.14 -2.81
CA GLU A 45 20.28 -18.59 -3.02
C GLU A 45 19.36 -18.11 -1.90
N ARG A 46 19.84 -18.19 -0.64
CA ARG A 46 19.10 -17.67 0.52
C ARG A 46 18.90 -16.16 0.45
N LEU A 47 19.92 -15.41 0.02
CA LEU A 47 19.82 -13.96 -0.16
C LEU A 47 18.81 -13.59 -1.25
N LYS A 48 18.83 -14.32 -2.37
CA LYS A 48 17.90 -14.11 -3.49
C LYS A 48 16.44 -14.38 -3.07
N ALA A 49 16.21 -15.48 -2.34
CA ALA A 49 14.88 -15.76 -1.80
C ALA A 49 14.38 -14.67 -0.83
N ALA A 50 15.25 -14.19 0.08
CA ALA A 50 14.91 -13.11 1.01
C ALA A 50 14.64 -11.78 0.27
N TYR A 51 15.42 -11.49 -0.78
CA TYR A 51 15.20 -10.34 -1.66
C TYR A 51 13.83 -10.38 -2.34
N ASP A 52 13.45 -11.52 -2.92
CA ASP A 52 12.16 -11.65 -3.61
C ASP A 52 11.00 -11.45 -2.62
N GLU A 53 11.08 -12.03 -1.42
CA GLU A 53 10.09 -11.83 -0.36
C GLU A 53 10.00 -10.37 0.09
N GLU A 54 11.14 -9.70 0.31
CA GLU A 54 11.16 -8.28 0.69
C GLU A 54 10.62 -7.37 -0.42
N ARG A 55 10.91 -7.69 -1.68
CA ARG A 55 10.42 -6.94 -2.85
C ARG A 55 8.91 -7.07 -3.01
N GLU A 56 8.34 -8.26 -2.86
CA GLU A 56 6.88 -8.44 -2.89
C GLU A 56 6.20 -7.66 -1.77
N ASN A 57 6.77 -7.69 -0.55
CA ASN A 57 6.26 -6.91 0.58
C ASN A 57 6.36 -5.39 0.35
N LEU A 58 7.38 -4.91 -0.37
CA LEU A 58 7.49 -3.50 -0.79
C LEU A 58 6.32 -3.10 -1.71
N ILE A 59 5.91 -3.97 -2.62
CA ILE A 59 4.79 -3.73 -3.56
C ILE A 59 3.45 -3.77 -2.83
N LEU A 60 3.20 -4.77 -1.97
CA LEU A 60 1.99 -4.89 -1.16
C LEU A 60 1.79 -3.73 -0.17
N SER A 61 2.90 -3.17 0.34
CA SER A 61 2.84 -1.95 1.14
C SER A 61 2.20 -0.80 0.36
N ASN A 62 2.49 -0.68 -0.94
CA ASN A 62 2.02 0.40 -1.81
C ASN A 62 0.66 0.14 -2.47
N LYS A 63 0.35 -1.11 -2.84
CA LYS A 63 -0.97 -1.54 -3.33
C LYS A 63 -1.72 -2.25 -2.22
N SER A 64 -2.40 -1.51 -1.35
CA SER A 64 -3.28 -2.15 -0.38
C SER A 64 -4.49 -2.72 -1.12
N LEU A 65 -4.73 -4.03 -1.07
CA LEU A 65 -5.95 -4.66 -1.61
C LEU A 65 -7.22 -3.93 -1.13
N LEU A 66 -7.23 -3.52 0.14
CA LEU A 66 -8.30 -2.72 0.72
C LEU A 66 -8.52 -1.35 0.05
N THR A 67 -7.51 -0.76 -0.59
CA THR A 67 -7.70 0.50 -1.34
C THR A 67 -8.51 0.24 -2.60
N ASP A 68 -8.20 -0.82 -3.33
CA ASP A 68 -8.94 -1.21 -4.53
C ASP A 68 -10.38 -1.65 -4.16
N ASP A 69 -10.55 -2.39 -3.06
CA ASP A 69 -11.86 -2.77 -2.54
C ASP A 69 -12.70 -1.56 -2.09
N ILE A 70 -12.08 -0.56 -1.45
CA ILE A 70 -12.75 0.71 -1.10
C ILE A 70 -13.21 1.41 -2.38
N HIS A 71 -12.36 1.53 -3.40
CA HIS A 71 -12.73 2.18 -4.66
C HIS A 71 -13.86 1.45 -5.39
N ALA A 72 -13.87 0.12 -5.39
CA ALA A 72 -14.94 -0.67 -5.98
C ALA A 72 -16.27 -0.46 -5.24
N ALA A 73 -16.26 -0.50 -3.90
CA ALA A 73 -17.45 -0.26 -3.09
C ALA A 73 -17.97 1.19 -3.22
N ASP A 74 -17.07 2.16 -3.31
CA ASP A 74 -17.37 3.58 -3.54
C ASP A 74 -18.05 3.78 -4.91
N THR A 75 -17.51 3.15 -5.96
CA THR A 75 -18.08 3.16 -7.31
C THR A 75 -19.48 2.56 -7.35
N GLU A 76 -19.70 1.44 -6.66
CA GLU A 76 -21.00 0.80 -6.53
C GLU A 76 -22.01 1.74 -5.86
N ARG A 77 -21.63 2.34 -4.73
CA ARG A 77 -22.45 3.30 -3.97
C ARG A 77 -22.82 4.51 -4.82
N ASP A 78 -21.86 5.08 -5.54
CA ASP A 78 -22.07 6.25 -6.41
C ASP A 78 -23.00 5.92 -7.58
N GLY A 79 -22.89 4.71 -8.13
CA GLY A 79 -23.80 4.20 -9.14
C GLY A 79 -25.24 4.09 -8.61
N LEU A 80 -25.41 3.52 -7.42
CA LEU A 80 -26.72 3.41 -6.76
C LEU A 80 -27.33 4.78 -6.46
N PHE A 81 -26.56 5.72 -5.92
CA PHE A 81 -27.02 7.09 -5.69
C PHE A 81 -27.40 7.80 -6.98
N THR A 82 -26.62 7.62 -8.05
CA THR A 82 -26.93 8.18 -9.38
C THR A 82 -28.25 7.63 -9.91
N GLY A 83 -28.47 6.32 -9.81
CA GLY A 83 -29.72 5.67 -10.20
C GLY A 83 -30.93 6.13 -9.38
N PHE A 84 -30.77 6.21 -8.06
CA PHE A 84 -31.77 6.74 -7.13
C PHE A 84 -32.19 8.17 -7.51
N LYS A 85 -31.22 9.08 -7.59
CA LYS A 85 -31.42 10.48 -7.94
C LYS A 85 -32.10 10.64 -9.30
N GLY A 86 -31.63 9.90 -10.31
CA GLY A 86 -32.22 9.91 -11.65
C GLY A 86 -33.69 9.45 -11.65
N THR A 87 -33.99 8.39 -10.91
CA THR A 87 -35.36 7.83 -10.80
C THR A 87 -36.31 8.82 -10.13
N VAL A 88 -35.91 9.43 -9.01
CA VAL A 88 -36.73 10.44 -8.31
C VAL A 88 -36.97 11.66 -9.21
N MET A 89 -35.92 12.16 -9.89
CA MET A 89 -36.05 13.33 -10.77
C MET A 89 -36.98 13.08 -11.96
N ALA A 90 -36.96 11.87 -12.55
CA ALA A 90 -37.81 11.51 -13.67
C ALA A 90 -39.31 11.54 -13.31
N GLN A 91 -39.67 11.31 -12.04
CA GLN A 91 -41.06 11.23 -11.60
C GLN A 91 -41.72 12.59 -11.30
N GLN A 92 -41.00 13.72 -11.35
CA GLN A 92 -41.53 15.06 -11.02
C GLN A 92 -42.66 15.58 -11.94
N ARG A 93 -42.82 14.94 -13.10
CA ARG A 93 -43.83 15.27 -14.12
C ARG A 93 -44.77 14.10 -14.40
N MET A 94 -44.89 13.16 -13.46
CA MET A 94 -45.85 12.06 -13.57
C MET A 94 -47.29 12.61 -13.64
N PRO A 95 -48.19 11.94 -14.39
CA PRO A 95 -49.61 12.31 -14.43
C PRO A 95 -50.30 12.22 -13.06
N ASP A 96 -49.80 11.34 -12.19
CA ASP A 96 -50.21 11.24 -10.80
C ASP A 96 -49.63 12.43 -10.00
N ALA A 97 -50.51 13.37 -9.64
CA ALA A 97 -50.15 14.60 -8.95
C ALA A 97 -49.46 14.34 -7.60
N ALA A 98 -49.90 13.33 -6.84
CA ALA A 98 -49.34 13.00 -5.54
C ALA A 98 -47.94 12.39 -5.66
N LYS A 99 -47.68 11.60 -6.73
CA LYS A 99 -46.32 11.13 -7.06
C LYS A 99 -45.43 12.28 -7.54
N ALA A 100 -45.95 13.16 -8.39
CA ALA A 100 -45.19 14.29 -8.91
C ALA A 100 -44.75 15.25 -7.79
N GLU A 101 -45.63 15.51 -6.81
CA GLU A 101 -45.31 16.33 -5.63
C GLU A 101 -44.27 15.65 -4.75
N ALA A 102 -44.45 14.36 -4.42
CA ALA A 102 -43.49 13.60 -3.63
C ALA A 102 -42.09 13.58 -4.28
N ALA A 103 -42.02 13.44 -5.62
CA ALA A 103 -40.78 13.48 -6.37
C ALA A 103 -40.09 14.86 -6.30
N ARG A 104 -40.84 15.96 -6.29
CA ARG A 104 -40.29 17.32 -6.19
C ARG A 104 -39.69 17.57 -4.81
N GLU A 105 -40.41 17.22 -3.76
CA GLU A 105 -39.94 17.37 -2.38
C GLU A 105 -38.69 16.53 -2.12
N LEU A 106 -38.71 15.24 -2.50
CA LEU A 106 -37.56 14.36 -2.33
C LEU A 106 -36.37 14.81 -3.20
N THR A 107 -36.60 15.34 -4.41
CA THR A 107 -35.53 15.93 -5.22
C THR A 107 -34.89 17.13 -4.52
N GLN A 108 -35.70 18.00 -3.91
CA GLN A 108 -35.15 19.15 -3.18
C GLN A 108 -34.28 18.66 -2.04
N ARG A 109 -34.74 17.67 -1.28
CA ARG A 109 -33.95 17.08 -0.19
C ARG A 109 -32.62 16.50 -0.68
N ILE A 110 -32.62 15.77 -1.79
CA ILE A 110 -31.38 15.24 -2.40
C ILE A 110 -30.40 16.37 -2.77
N LYS A 111 -30.91 17.50 -3.29
CA LYS A 111 -30.06 18.65 -3.65
C LYS A 111 -29.43 19.32 -2.42
N ASP A 112 -30.12 19.35 -1.29
CA ASP A 112 -29.64 20.00 -0.07
C ASP A 112 -28.36 19.34 0.47
N TYR A 113 -28.17 18.04 0.23
CA TYR A 113 -26.94 17.32 0.59
C TYR A 113 -25.73 17.65 -0.29
N ARG A 114 -25.94 18.29 -1.44
CA ARG A 114 -24.87 18.74 -2.35
C ARG A 114 -23.82 17.66 -2.68
N LEU A 115 -24.27 16.42 -2.80
CA LEU A 115 -23.40 15.28 -3.14
C LEU A 115 -22.77 15.50 -4.53
N GLN A 116 -21.43 15.42 -4.59
CA GLN A 116 -20.61 15.65 -5.78
C GLN A 116 -19.61 14.52 -5.96
N ARG A 117 -19.31 14.18 -7.22
CA ARG A 117 -18.25 13.22 -7.54
C ARG A 117 -16.90 13.75 -7.09
N GLY A 118 -16.09 12.91 -6.46
CA GLY A 118 -14.76 13.28 -5.96
C GLY A 118 -14.78 14.02 -4.62
N MET A 119 -15.90 13.96 -3.88
CA MET A 119 -15.90 14.37 -2.48
C MET A 119 -14.95 13.50 -1.65
N GLN A 120 -14.51 14.01 -0.50
CA GLN A 120 -13.78 13.20 0.46
C GLN A 120 -14.68 12.04 0.93
N LEU A 121 -14.17 10.81 0.81
CA LEU A 121 -14.85 9.54 1.15
C LEU A 121 -15.61 9.57 2.48
N ASP A 122 -15.00 10.06 3.56
CA ASP A 122 -15.65 10.11 4.88
C ASP A 122 -16.83 11.09 4.92
N GLY A 123 -16.65 12.25 4.29
CA GLY A 123 -17.70 13.26 4.18
C GLY A 123 -18.87 12.78 3.33
N GLU A 124 -18.58 12.13 2.20
CA GLU A 124 -19.60 11.52 1.36
C GLU A 124 -20.35 10.40 2.09
N THR A 125 -19.62 9.54 2.81
CA THR A 125 -20.20 8.46 3.62
C THR A 125 -21.18 8.99 4.67
N ALA A 126 -20.83 10.10 5.35
CA ALA A 126 -21.70 10.75 6.32
C ALA A 126 -22.96 11.35 5.67
N MET A 127 -22.80 12.02 4.52
CA MET A 127 -23.91 12.67 3.82
C MET A 127 -24.89 11.66 3.21
N ILE A 128 -24.38 10.59 2.58
CA ILE A 128 -25.22 9.50 2.05
C ILE A 128 -25.92 8.77 3.19
N GLY A 129 -25.23 8.52 4.31
CA GLY A 129 -25.84 7.93 5.51
C GLY A 129 -27.02 8.76 6.02
N LYS A 130 -26.83 10.08 6.14
CA LYS A 130 -27.90 10.98 6.59
C LYS A 130 -29.06 11.08 5.58
N LEU A 131 -28.78 11.07 4.27
CA LEU A 131 -29.81 11.01 3.23
C LEU A 131 -30.65 9.73 3.34
N VAL A 132 -30.00 8.59 3.57
CA VAL A 132 -30.68 7.30 3.79
C VAL A 132 -31.56 7.36 5.04
N GLU A 133 -31.05 7.88 6.16
CA GLU A 133 -31.87 8.06 7.38
C GLU A 133 -33.12 8.91 7.14
N ASP A 134 -33.00 10.00 6.39
CA ASP A 134 -34.14 10.86 6.06
C ASP A 134 -35.15 10.14 5.15
N CYS A 135 -34.66 9.31 4.22
CA CYS A 135 -35.49 8.47 3.36
C CYS A 135 -36.21 7.37 4.14
N GLU A 136 -35.58 6.80 5.17
CA GLU A 136 -36.20 5.81 6.06
C GLU A 136 -37.13 6.46 7.11
N GLY A 137 -36.94 7.75 7.41
CA GLY A 137 -37.71 8.50 8.37
C GLY A 137 -38.69 9.48 7.72
N ALA A 138 -38.31 10.75 7.70
CA ALA A 138 -39.19 11.86 7.32
C ALA A 138 -39.79 11.74 5.91
N TYR A 139 -39.11 11.05 4.99
CA TYR A 139 -39.53 10.86 3.60
C TYR A 139 -39.93 9.41 3.28
N ALA A 140 -40.19 8.56 4.26
CA ALA A 140 -40.54 7.16 4.05
C ALA A 140 -41.79 6.99 3.15
N SER A 141 -42.81 7.82 3.35
CA SER A 141 -44.02 7.81 2.52
C SER A 141 -43.76 8.22 1.07
N HIS A 142 -42.81 9.14 0.84
CA HIS A 142 -42.35 9.52 -0.50
C HIS A 142 -41.59 8.37 -1.17
N VAL A 143 -40.71 7.70 -0.42
CA VAL A 143 -39.93 6.56 -0.91
C VAL A 143 -40.85 5.42 -1.35
N GLU A 144 -41.86 5.10 -0.54
CA GLU A 144 -42.86 4.08 -0.85
C GLU A 144 -43.68 4.48 -2.09
N ARG A 145 -44.20 5.72 -2.11
CA ARG A 145 -45.04 6.23 -3.20
C ARG A 145 -44.32 6.26 -4.55
N LEU A 146 -43.04 6.56 -4.56
CA LEU A 146 -42.20 6.61 -5.75
C LEU A 146 -41.62 5.24 -6.14
N GLY A 147 -41.78 4.22 -5.29
CA GLY A 147 -41.25 2.88 -5.53
C GLY A 147 -39.72 2.80 -5.52
N VAL A 148 -39.05 3.72 -4.81
CA VAL A 148 -37.58 3.83 -4.79
C VAL A 148 -36.95 3.15 -3.56
N GLY A 149 -37.74 2.45 -2.75
CA GLY A 149 -37.27 1.69 -1.58
C GLY A 149 -36.08 0.76 -1.84
N PRO A 150 -36.04 -0.01 -2.95
CA PRO A 150 -34.88 -0.86 -3.26
C PRO A 150 -33.56 -0.09 -3.37
N TYR A 151 -33.59 1.16 -3.88
CA TYR A 151 -32.40 2.00 -3.93
C TYR A 151 -31.94 2.42 -2.53
N VAL A 152 -32.87 2.81 -1.64
CA VAL A 152 -32.54 3.24 -0.28
C VAL A 152 -31.85 2.11 0.50
N VAL A 153 -32.39 0.89 0.40
CA VAL A 153 -31.81 -0.30 1.03
C VAL A 153 -30.42 -0.61 0.46
N ALA A 154 -30.27 -0.60 -0.88
CA ALA A 154 -28.99 -0.87 -1.51
C ALA A 154 -27.93 0.20 -1.18
N MET A 155 -28.32 1.48 -1.18
CA MET A 155 -27.45 2.60 -0.79
C MET A 155 -26.98 2.47 0.65
N LYS A 156 -27.86 2.08 1.58
CA LYS A 156 -27.49 1.83 2.98
C LYS A 156 -26.41 0.77 3.10
N ALA A 157 -26.64 -0.39 2.47
CA ALA A 157 -25.71 -1.51 2.50
C ALA A 157 -24.35 -1.15 1.88
N ALA A 158 -24.36 -0.45 0.73
CA ALA A 158 -23.14 0.01 0.07
C ALA A 158 -22.38 1.04 0.92
N ASN A 159 -23.08 1.98 1.55
CA ASN A 159 -22.47 2.99 2.42
C ASN A 159 -21.83 2.37 3.67
N GLU A 160 -22.52 1.41 4.31
CA GLU A 160 -21.97 0.65 5.44
C GLU A 160 -20.76 -0.20 5.03
N ARG A 161 -20.74 -0.74 3.81
CA ARG A 161 -19.59 -1.47 3.27
C ARG A 161 -18.37 -0.55 3.10
N VAL A 162 -18.54 0.64 2.51
CA VAL A 162 -17.47 1.64 2.40
C VAL A 162 -16.95 2.02 3.78
N HIS A 163 -17.84 2.33 4.73
CA HIS A 163 -17.46 2.68 6.10
C HIS A 163 -16.65 1.57 6.79
N ARG A 164 -17.11 0.31 6.68
CA ARG A 164 -16.38 -0.85 7.24
C ARG A 164 -15.00 -1.01 6.63
N LEU A 165 -14.87 -0.92 5.29
CA LEU A 165 -13.58 -1.06 4.61
C LEU A 165 -12.60 0.06 4.97
N ILE A 166 -13.07 1.30 5.14
CA ILE A 166 -12.24 2.42 5.61
C ILE A 166 -11.70 2.13 7.02
N ASN A 167 -12.57 1.70 7.93
CA ASN A 167 -12.19 1.36 9.31
C ASN A 167 -11.25 0.16 9.36
N GLU A 168 -11.53 -0.88 8.57
CA GLU A 168 -10.68 -2.05 8.45
C GLU A 168 -9.30 -1.68 7.91
N ARG A 169 -9.22 -0.81 6.89
CA ARG A 169 -7.94 -0.29 6.40
C ARG A 169 -7.18 0.44 7.49
N MET A 170 -7.85 1.25 8.31
CA MET A 170 -7.21 1.97 9.42
C MET A 170 -6.67 1.01 10.49
N GLN A 171 -7.41 -0.05 10.82
CA GLN A 171 -6.99 -1.07 11.79
C GLN A 171 -5.87 -1.96 11.23
N ASN A 172 -5.99 -2.42 9.98
CA ASN A 172 -5.01 -3.29 9.32
C ASN A 172 -3.70 -2.57 9.01
N GLN A 173 -3.73 -1.28 8.63
CA GLN A 173 -2.52 -0.49 8.43
C GLN A 173 -1.67 -0.38 9.71
N ARG A 174 -2.30 -0.37 10.89
CA ARG A 174 -1.60 -0.29 12.18
C ARG A 174 -0.94 -1.60 12.62
N LEU A 175 -1.44 -2.77 12.21
CA LEU A 175 -1.04 -4.05 12.80
C LEU A 175 -0.27 -5.00 11.88
N ARG A 176 -0.51 -4.97 10.56
CA ARG A 176 0.07 -5.98 9.64
C ARG A 176 1.29 -5.49 8.84
N LYS A 177 1.29 -4.24 8.37
CA LYS A 177 2.30 -3.75 7.40
C LYS A 177 3.67 -3.36 7.99
N GLU A 178 3.78 -3.12 9.29
CA GLU A 178 5.08 -2.82 9.90
C GLU A 178 5.79 -4.11 10.33
N ALA A 179 5.09 -5.05 10.96
CA ALA A 179 5.70 -6.28 11.47
C ALA A 179 6.20 -7.21 10.35
N GLU A 180 5.44 -7.39 9.27
CA GLU A 180 5.83 -8.28 8.15
C GLU A 180 6.95 -7.68 7.31
N VAL A 181 6.90 -6.37 7.02
CA VAL A 181 7.98 -5.67 6.30
C VAL A 181 9.25 -5.64 7.14
N ASP A 182 9.15 -5.43 8.45
CA ASP A 182 10.31 -5.49 9.34
C ASP A 182 10.88 -6.91 9.46
N MET A 183 10.04 -7.94 9.37
CA MET A 183 10.48 -9.33 9.35
C MET A 183 11.24 -9.66 8.07
N ALA A 184 10.68 -9.36 6.89
CA ALA A 184 11.35 -9.61 5.61
C ALA A 184 12.68 -8.86 5.52
N ARG A 185 12.72 -7.60 5.96
CA ARG A 185 13.96 -6.81 6.03
C ARG A 185 15.01 -7.43 6.95
N ARG A 186 14.60 -7.96 8.11
CA ARG A 186 15.51 -8.67 9.03
C ARG A 186 16.04 -9.95 8.41
N GLN A 187 15.24 -10.67 7.64
CA GLN A 187 15.66 -11.88 6.94
C GLN A 187 16.67 -11.56 5.82
N SER A 188 16.43 -10.51 5.02
CA SER A 188 17.40 -10.02 4.03
C SER A 188 18.71 -9.58 4.68
N ASP A 189 18.64 -8.83 5.78
CA ASP A 189 19.81 -8.42 6.57
C ASP A 189 20.61 -9.63 7.08
N ALA A 190 19.92 -10.66 7.60
CA ALA A 190 20.55 -11.87 8.09
C ALA A 190 21.19 -12.69 6.96
N ALA A 191 20.50 -12.83 5.82
CA ALA A 191 21.04 -13.51 4.64
C ALA A 191 22.24 -12.77 4.06
N TYR A 192 22.19 -11.44 4.04
CA TYR A 192 23.30 -10.59 3.60
C TYR A 192 24.54 -10.75 4.49
N ARG A 193 24.36 -10.64 5.82
CA ARG A 193 25.46 -10.83 6.79
C ARG A 193 26.09 -12.22 6.63
N TRP A 194 25.26 -13.25 6.47
CA TRP A 194 25.75 -14.61 6.26
C TRP A 194 26.57 -14.75 4.97
N LEU A 195 26.10 -14.18 3.85
CA LEU A 195 26.87 -14.18 2.61
C LEU A 195 28.24 -13.48 2.78
N VAL A 196 28.25 -12.32 3.46
CA VAL A 196 29.48 -11.57 3.75
C VAL A 196 30.45 -12.38 4.60
N GLU A 197 29.96 -13.07 5.64
CA GLU A 197 30.78 -13.93 6.50
C GLU A 197 31.41 -15.07 5.71
N VAL A 198 30.62 -15.75 4.86
CA VAL A 198 31.10 -16.86 4.02
C VAL A 198 32.17 -16.38 3.02
N VAL A 199 31.94 -15.28 2.32
CA VAL A 199 32.91 -14.74 1.34
C VAL A 199 34.20 -14.28 2.02
N ASN A 200 34.09 -13.61 3.17
CA ASN A 200 35.26 -13.22 3.96
C ASN A 200 36.03 -14.44 4.48
N ALA A 201 35.32 -15.51 4.90
CA ALA A 201 35.95 -16.75 5.32
C ALA A 201 36.67 -17.45 4.17
N MET A 202 36.07 -17.49 2.97
CA MET A 202 36.72 -18.02 1.77
C MET A 202 38.02 -17.29 1.47
N GLN A 203 38.01 -15.95 1.49
CA GLN A 203 39.24 -15.16 1.29
C GLN A 203 40.28 -15.45 2.37
N VAL A 204 39.87 -15.61 3.63
CA VAL A 204 40.78 -15.92 4.75
C VAL A 204 41.43 -17.29 4.61
N LEU A 205 40.66 -18.30 4.22
CA LEU A 205 41.09 -19.70 4.20
C LEU A 205 41.84 -20.07 2.92
N LEU A 206 41.44 -19.50 1.78
CA LEU A 206 41.93 -19.90 0.45
C LEU A 206 42.78 -18.79 -0.22
N GLY A 207 42.86 -17.60 0.36
CA GLY A 207 43.63 -16.50 -0.22
C GLY A 207 43.13 -16.12 -1.62
N ASP A 208 44.06 -15.94 -2.55
CA ASP A 208 43.73 -15.56 -3.93
C ASP A 208 43.08 -16.70 -4.74
N GLU A 209 43.28 -17.96 -4.34
CA GLU A 209 42.63 -19.13 -4.95
C GLU A 209 41.10 -19.10 -4.78
N ALA A 210 40.59 -18.31 -3.82
CA ALA A 210 39.15 -18.10 -3.66
C ALA A 210 38.50 -17.37 -4.85
N GLY A 211 39.27 -16.59 -5.64
CA GLY A 211 38.76 -15.81 -6.77
C GLY A 211 37.82 -14.65 -6.40
N VAL A 212 37.51 -14.43 -5.11
CA VAL A 212 36.48 -13.46 -4.66
C VAL A 212 36.97 -12.01 -4.56
N GLY A 213 38.22 -11.72 -4.91
CA GLY A 213 38.83 -10.39 -4.71
C GLY A 213 38.08 -9.25 -5.41
N HIS A 214 37.65 -9.46 -6.66
CA HIS A 214 36.88 -8.46 -7.41
C HIS A 214 35.50 -8.22 -6.82
N PHE A 215 34.83 -9.29 -6.39
CA PHE A 215 33.56 -9.20 -5.69
C PHE A 215 33.69 -8.40 -4.39
N ILE A 216 34.75 -8.65 -3.60
CA ILE A 216 35.02 -7.89 -2.37
C ILE A 216 35.23 -6.39 -2.65
N ASP A 217 35.94 -6.04 -3.72
CA ASP A 217 36.16 -4.65 -4.12
C ASP A 217 34.84 -3.96 -4.52
N PHE A 218 34.01 -4.64 -5.33
CA PHE A 218 32.68 -4.14 -5.70
C PHE A 218 31.80 -3.90 -4.46
N MET A 219 31.74 -4.88 -3.56
CA MET A 219 30.94 -4.79 -2.33
C MET A 219 31.37 -3.60 -1.48
N ASN A 220 32.68 -3.37 -1.34
CA ASN A 220 33.19 -2.22 -0.62
C ASN A 220 32.88 -0.88 -1.31
N ALA A 221 32.90 -0.83 -2.64
CA ALA A 221 32.47 0.34 -3.40
C ALA A 221 30.97 0.63 -3.21
N LEU A 222 30.13 -0.41 -3.24
CA LEU A 222 28.69 -0.31 -2.99
C LEU A 222 28.40 0.22 -1.58
N ILE A 223 29.07 -0.33 -0.55
CA ILE A 223 28.95 0.14 0.83
C ILE A 223 29.36 1.61 0.96
N LYS A 224 30.47 2.00 0.32
CA LYS A 224 30.95 3.39 0.32
C LYS A 224 29.92 4.33 -0.29
N ARG A 225 29.34 3.96 -1.44
CA ARG A 225 28.27 4.74 -2.10
C ARG A 225 27.08 4.93 -1.17
N TYR A 226 26.62 3.87 -0.50
CA TYR A 226 25.46 3.96 0.41
C TYR A 226 25.72 4.87 1.60
N ARG A 227 26.91 4.79 2.21
CA ARG A 227 27.32 5.70 3.29
C ARG A 227 27.34 7.16 2.84
N GLN A 228 27.86 7.43 1.64
CA GLN A 228 28.05 8.80 1.14
C GLN A 228 26.78 9.42 0.56
N VAL A 229 25.94 8.64 -0.13
CA VAL A 229 24.81 9.18 -0.91
C VAL A 229 23.48 8.96 -0.20
N VAL A 230 23.24 7.76 0.32
CA VAL A 230 21.94 7.38 0.89
C VAL A 230 21.83 7.88 2.34
N PHE A 231 22.86 7.63 3.16
CA PHE A 231 22.81 8.01 4.58
C PHE A 231 23.13 9.48 4.84
N ALA A 232 24.01 10.10 4.05
CA ALA A 232 24.35 11.52 4.23
C ALA A 232 23.20 12.46 3.85
N LYS A 233 22.44 12.16 2.77
CA LYS A 233 21.23 12.94 2.40
C LYS A 233 20.19 12.93 3.52
N ARG A 234 20.02 11.81 4.22
CA ARG A 234 19.07 11.69 5.34
C ARG A 234 19.48 12.55 6.54
N LYS A 235 20.78 12.71 6.82
CA LYS A 235 21.25 13.59 7.90
C LYS A 235 20.86 15.05 7.63
N ARG A 236 21.13 15.57 6.42
CA ARG A 236 20.74 16.93 6.02
C ARG A 236 19.22 17.19 6.10
N ASN A 237 18.39 16.23 5.66
CA ASN A 237 16.94 16.39 5.72
C ASN A 237 16.38 16.33 7.15
N LYS A 238 17.03 15.59 8.05
CA LYS A 238 16.62 15.52 9.46
C LYS A 238 16.99 16.80 10.19
N ASP A 239 18.18 17.36 9.93
CA ASP A 239 18.63 18.61 10.55
C ASP A 239 17.72 19.79 10.11
N ALA A 240 17.35 19.85 8.82
CA ALA A 240 16.42 20.86 8.30
C ALA A 240 14.98 20.76 8.82
N ALA A 241 14.55 19.60 9.32
CA ALA A 241 13.18 19.38 9.85
C ALA A 241 13.06 19.65 11.36
N VAL A 242 14.18 19.87 12.06
CA VAL A 242 14.23 20.18 13.50
C VAL A 242 14.41 21.68 13.75
N GLU A 243 14.84 22.44 12.73
CA GLU A 243 15.08 23.89 12.80
C GLU A 243 13.90 24.74 12.27
N GLY A 244 12.78 24.13 11.87
CA GLY A 244 11.57 24.82 11.40
C GLY A 244 10.34 24.43 12.22
#